data_AF-A0A1I8Q706-F1
#
_entry.id   AF-A0A1I8Q706-F1
#
_cell.length_a   1.000
_cell.length_b   1.000
_cell.length_c   1.000
_cell.angle_alpha   90.00
_cell.angle_beta   90.00
_cell.angle_gamma   90.00
#
_symmetry.space_group_name_H-M   'P 1'
#
loop_
_entity.id
_entity.type
_entity.pdbx_description
1 polymer ?
#
loop_
_entity_poly.entity_id
_entity_poly.type
_entity_poly.pdbx_seq_one_letter_code
_entity_poly.pdbx_strand_id
1 'polypeptide(L)'
;MNKFLIAVFVIAAIQSSQTLPLDNENAVQSVKDTQRYKLIEDAYGNFQKSLWPVEVFPPMLNYIKDLKKWSENDAALKNSPQHVALRQSIGKCLELLEKLATDADNCELQIALRTEHERLKKLFKSQENHKLQEGWLMKYADMMLVMRPIMKKSSEKFHLWLATTVQTFINSLDANGKQENDDILHWYEKFAKEDDDIRQHILAIEFMGLFPDERPILETKCKIQFANNF
;
A
#
# COMPACT_ATOMS: atom_id res chain seq x y z
N MET A 1 20.96 10.48 15.85
CA MET A 1 21.55 9.25 15.29
C MET A 1 20.44 8.39 14.73
N ASN A 2 20.49 8.13 13.41
CA ASN A 2 19.47 7.49 12.59
C ASN A 2 19.03 6.11 13.10
N LYS A 3 17.71 5.93 13.28
CA LYS A 3 17.05 4.61 13.41
C LYS A 3 15.76 4.59 12.58
N PHE A 4 15.86 4.82 11.27
CA PHE A 4 14.75 4.55 10.34
C PHE A 4 15.32 4.05 9.01
N LEU A 5 15.83 2.81 9.07
CA LEU A 5 16.13 1.94 7.94
C LEU A 5 16.17 0.54 8.53
N ILE A 6 15.00 -0.09 8.64
CA ILE A 6 14.90 -1.51 8.95
C ILE A 6 14.40 -2.16 7.67
N ALA A 7 15.30 -2.91 7.03
CA ALA A 7 14.95 -3.89 6.02
C ALA A 7 14.19 -5.02 6.73
N VAL A 8 12.98 -5.32 6.28
CA VAL A 8 12.14 -6.37 6.87
C VAL A 8 12.13 -7.55 5.92
N PHE A 9 12.93 -8.57 6.24
CA PHE A 9 12.86 -9.87 5.59
C PHE A 9 12.02 -10.81 6.45
N VAL A 10 10.84 -11.20 5.96
CA VAL A 10 10.06 -12.31 6.51
C VAL A 10 9.83 -13.32 5.40
N ILE A 11 10.44 -14.49 5.54
CA ILE A 11 10.20 -15.65 4.68
C ILE A 11 9.13 -16.50 5.38
N ALA A 12 7.88 -16.36 4.93
CA ALA A 12 6.85 -17.35 5.22
C ALA A 12 6.86 -18.38 4.09
N ALA A 13 7.08 -19.65 4.43
CA ALA A 13 6.98 -20.75 3.49
C ALA A 13 5.51 -20.97 3.13
N ILE A 14 5.15 -20.70 1.87
CA ILE A 14 3.82 -20.99 1.34
C ILE A 14 3.82 -22.45 0.87
N GLN A 15 2.97 -23.28 1.47
CA GLN A 15 2.56 -24.56 0.87
C GLN A 15 1.92 -24.25 -0.47
N SER A 16 2.41 -24.88 -1.54
CA SER A 16 1.86 -24.73 -2.89
C SER A 16 0.42 -25.24 -2.93
N SER A 17 -0.56 -24.36 -2.73
CA SER A 17 -1.93 -24.62 -3.13
C SER A 17 -2.02 -24.56 -4.65
N GLN A 18 -2.74 -25.51 -5.24
CA GLN A 18 -3.00 -25.53 -6.67
C GLN A 18 -3.84 -24.30 -7.01
N THR A 19 -3.21 -23.28 -7.61
CA THR A 19 -3.90 -22.07 -8.06
C THR A 19 -5.04 -22.46 -8.99
N LEU A 20 -6.27 -22.06 -8.62
CA LEU A 20 -7.47 -22.22 -9.44
C LEU A 20 -7.24 -21.61 -10.83
N PRO A 21 -7.50 -22.36 -11.91
CA PRO A 21 -7.53 -21.80 -13.26
C PRO A 21 -8.62 -20.73 -13.35
N LEU A 22 -8.21 -19.47 -13.59
CA LEU A 22 -9.11 -18.31 -13.69
C LEU A 22 -10.08 -18.37 -14.89
N ASP A 23 -9.90 -19.35 -15.78
CA ASP A 23 -10.74 -19.62 -16.95
C ASP A 23 -11.98 -20.49 -16.65
N ASN A 24 -12.11 -21.04 -15.43
CA ASN A 24 -13.30 -21.76 -15.00
C ASN A 24 -14.27 -20.84 -14.22
N GLU A 25 -15.18 -20.18 -14.93
CA GLU A 25 -16.15 -19.22 -14.36
C GLU A 25 -17.00 -19.82 -13.24
N ASN A 26 -17.40 -21.09 -13.35
CA ASN A 26 -18.22 -21.75 -12.32
C ASN A 26 -17.44 -21.96 -11.01
N ALA A 27 -16.16 -22.34 -11.12
CA ALA A 27 -15.31 -22.49 -9.94
C ALA A 27 -15.04 -21.12 -9.27
N VAL A 28 -14.76 -20.08 -10.07
CA VAL A 28 -14.59 -18.71 -9.55
C VAL A 28 -15.85 -18.23 -8.83
N GLN A 29 -17.03 -18.48 -9.39
CA GLN A 29 -18.28 -18.06 -8.76
C GLN A 29 -18.52 -18.80 -7.43
N SER A 30 -18.25 -20.10 -7.36
CA SER A 30 -18.39 -20.86 -6.11
C SER A 30 -17.50 -20.32 -4.99
N VAL A 31 -16.28 -19.84 -5.31
CA VAL A 31 -15.39 -19.21 -4.32
C VAL A 31 -15.97 -17.87 -3.86
N LYS A 32 -16.47 -17.05 -4.79
CA LYS A 32 -17.05 -15.73 -4.49
C LYS A 32 -18.27 -15.77 -3.56
N ASP A 33 -19.02 -16.87 -3.60
CA ASP A 33 -20.23 -17.02 -2.79
C ASP A 33 -19.93 -17.39 -1.33
N THR A 34 -18.69 -17.79 -1.02
CA THR A 34 -18.27 -18.17 0.34
C THR A 34 -18.23 -16.96 1.29
N GLN A 35 -18.49 -17.22 2.59
CA GLN A 35 -18.30 -16.19 3.62
C GLN A 35 -16.84 -15.78 3.75
N ARG A 36 -15.92 -16.73 3.51
CA ARG A 36 -14.47 -16.52 3.54
C ARG A 36 -14.03 -15.50 2.47
N TYR A 37 -14.51 -15.65 1.23
CA TYR A 37 -14.27 -14.68 0.16
C TYR A 37 -14.80 -13.28 0.49
N LYS A 38 -16.02 -13.17 1.03
CA LYS A 38 -16.59 -11.87 1.41
C LYS A 38 -15.74 -11.16 2.46
N LEU A 39 -15.27 -11.90 3.47
CA LEU A 39 -14.36 -11.37 4.49
C LEU A 39 -13.08 -10.79 3.87
N ILE A 40 -12.40 -11.55 3.00
CA ILE A 40 -11.15 -11.08 2.39
C ILE A 40 -11.36 -10.00 1.35
N GLU A 41 -12.46 -10.01 0.59
CA GLU A 41 -12.78 -8.95 -0.37
C GLU A 41 -12.97 -7.60 0.35
N ASP A 42 -13.73 -7.60 1.44
CA ASP A 42 -13.93 -6.42 2.27
C ASP A 42 -12.62 -5.96 2.92
N ALA A 43 -11.84 -6.90 3.46
CA ALA A 43 -10.56 -6.60 4.09
C ALA A 43 -9.55 -6.03 3.10
N TYR A 44 -9.48 -6.58 1.89
CA TYR A 44 -8.61 -6.12 0.82
C TYR A 44 -8.93 -4.69 0.41
N GLY A 45 -10.21 -4.38 0.17
CA GLY A 45 -10.66 -3.04 -0.20
C GLY A 45 -10.36 -2.00 0.89
N ASN A 46 -10.60 -2.35 2.16
CA ASN A 46 -10.30 -1.45 3.28
C ASN A 46 -8.81 -1.30 3.53
N PHE A 47 -8.01 -2.34 3.31
CA PHE A 47 -6.55 -2.27 3.40
C PHE A 47 -5.97 -1.33 2.33
N GLN A 48 -6.44 -1.43 1.08
CA GLN A 48 -6.00 -0.51 0.03
C GLN A 48 -6.28 0.95 0.41
N LYS A 49 -7.48 1.24 0.92
CA LYS A 49 -7.87 2.57 1.39
C LYS A 49 -7.04 3.04 2.58
N SER A 50 -6.58 2.11 3.42
CA SER A 50 -5.75 2.46 4.57
C SER A 50 -4.33 2.87 4.15
N LEU A 51 -3.79 2.26 3.09
CA LEU A 51 -2.49 2.57 2.50
C LEU A 51 -2.47 3.90 1.74
N TRP A 52 -3.56 4.24 1.05
CA TRP A 52 -3.73 5.48 0.27
C TRP A 52 -4.99 6.23 0.67
N PRO A 53 -5.08 6.75 1.91
CA PRO A 53 -6.25 7.49 2.33
C PRO A 53 -6.32 8.81 1.56
N VAL A 54 -7.53 9.20 1.13
CA VAL A 54 -7.77 10.37 0.25
C VAL A 54 -7.07 11.64 0.74
N GLU A 55 -6.95 11.80 2.05
CA GLU A 55 -6.29 12.91 2.72
C GLU A 55 -4.79 13.06 2.38
N VAL A 56 -4.13 12.05 1.81
CA VAL A 56 -2.72 12.14 1.37
C VAL A 56 -2.53 12.82 0.03
N PHE A 57 -3.56 12.87 -0.82
CA PHE A 57 -3.42 13.44 -2.17
C PHE A 57 -3.16 14.96 -2.16
N PRO A 58 -3.85 15.79 -1.34
CA PRO A 58 -3.56 17.22 -1.31
C PRO A 58 -2.12 17.55 -0.84
N PRO A 59 -1.59 16.97 0.26
CA PRO A 59 -0.19 17.16 0.63
C PRO A 59 0.80 16.72 -0.45
N MET A 60 0.55 15.57 -1.10
CA MET A 60 1.40 15.07 -2.17
C MET A 60 1.37 16.00 -3.39
N LEU A 61 0.20 16.53 -3.75
CA LEU A 61 0.05 17.53 -4.82
C LEU A 61 0.84 18.81 -4.52
N ASN A 62 0.77 19.32 -3.29
CA ASN A 62 1.54 20.50 -2.89
C ASN A 62 3.04 20.25 -3.01
N TYR A 63 3.52 19.11 -2.52
CA TYR A 63 4.93 18.72 -2.65
C TYR A 63 5.38 18.65 -4.11
N ILE A 64 4.62 18.00 -5.00
CA ILE A 64 5.01 17.90 -6.42
C ILE A 64 4.96 19.28 -7.10
N LYS A 65 4.01 20.15 -6.76
CA LYS A 65 3.96 21.55 -7.23
C LYS A 65 5.19 22.35 -6.77
N ASP A 66 5.59 22.18 -5.52
CA ASP A 66 6.77 22.83 -4.97
C ASP A 66 8.07 22.31 -5.60
N LEU A 67 8.16 21.00 -5.89
CA LEU A 67 9.25 20.43 -6.67
C LEU A 67 9.30 21.00 -8.08
N LYS A 68 8.15 21.15 -8.75
CA LYS A 68 8.08 21.80 -10.07
C LYS A 68 8.65 23.20 -10.01
N LYS A 69 8.13 24.05 -9.10
CA LYS A 69 8.58 25.43 -8.93
C LYS A 69 10.07 25.50 -8.61
N TRP A 70 10.57 24.66 -7.72
CA TRP A 70 12.00 24.62 -7.41
C TRP A 70 12.83 24.21 -8.62
N SER A 71 12.41 23.17 -9.36
CA SER A 71 13.12 22.70 -10.55
C SER A 71 13.20 23.75 -11.66
N GLU A 72 12.19 24.62 -11.75
CA GLU A 72 12.13 25.72 -12.71
C GLU A 72 12.94 26.95 -12.29
N ASN A 73 13.43 27.02 -11.05
CA ASN A 73 14.18 28.18 -10.53
C ASN A 73 15.64 27.87 -10.18
N ASP A 74 15.96 26.62 -9.84
CA ASP A 74 17.30 26.22 -9.43
C ASP A 74 18.26 26.11 -10.63
N ALA A 75 19.28 26.98 -10.68
CA ALA A 75 20.23 27.01 -11.78
C ALA A 75 21.11 25.75 -11.85
N ALA A 76 21.46 25.16 -10.70
CA ALA A 76 22.27 23.95 -10.68
C ALA A 76 21.46 22.75 -11.19
N LEU A 77 20.17 22.68 -10.83
CA LEU A 77 19.29 21.63 -11.36
C LEU A 77 19.04 21.80 -12.86
N LYS A 78 18.83 23.02 -13.35
CA LYS A 78 18.61 23.26 -14.80
C LYS A 78 19.78 22.78 -15.67
N ASN A 79 20.99 22.90 -15.15
CA ASN A 79 22.22 22.48 -15.82
C ASN A 79 22.57 21.00 -15.56
N SER A 80 21.76 20.29 -14.74
CA SER A 80 21.95 18.88 -14.46
C SER A 80 21.55 18.01 -15.66
N PRO A 81 22.32 16.94 -15.99
CA PRO A 81 21.94 15.98 -17.03
C PRO A 81 20.58 15.33 -16.82
N GLN A 82 20.10 15.24 -15.57
CA GLN A 82 18.82 14.62 -15.24
C GLN A 82 17.63 15.58 -15.25
N HIS A 83 17.85 16.88 -15.52
CA HIS A 83 16.80 17.91 -15.48
C HIS A 83 15.58 17.56 -16.34
N VAL A 84 15.80 17.08 -17.57
CA VAL A 84 14.71 16.71 -18.48
C VAL A 84 13.90 15.54 -17.92
N ALA A 85 14.57 14.50 -17.44
CA ALA A 85 13.92 13.33 -16.86
C ALA A 85 13.13 13.69 -15.59
N LEU A 86 13.66 14.58 -14.77
CA LEU A 86 12.98 15.11 -13.57
C LEU A 86 11.73 15.89 -13.94
N ARG A 87 11.80 16.83 -14.89
CA ARG A 87 10.63 17.60 -15.34
C ARG A 87 9.52 16.71 -15.89
N GLN A 88 9.88 15.71 -16.68
CA GLN A 88 8.92 14.72 -17.20
C GLN A 88 8.23 13.97 -16.06
N SER A 89 9.00 13.48 -15.09
CA SER A 89 8.47 12.75 -13.95
C SER A 89 7.59 13.60 -13.03
N ILE A 90 8.00 14.84 -12.76
CA ILE A 90 7.19 15.80 -12.00
C ILE A 90 5.85 16.04 -12.72
N GLY A 91 5.90 16.28 -14.04
CA GLY A 91 4.70 16.48 -14.85
C GLY A 91 3.76 15.27 -14.81
N LYS A 92 4.32 14.05 -14.88
CA LYS A 92 3.53 12.82 -14.83
C LYS A 92 2.91 12.58 -13.46
N CYS A 93 3.63 12.86 -12.37
CA CYS A 93 3.06 12.82 -11.02
C CYS A 93 1.88 13.79 -10.87
N LEU A 94 1.98 15.02 -11.40
CA LEU A 94 0.88 15.99 -11.37
C LEU A 94 -0.35 15.49 -12.13
N GLU A 95 -0.17 14.98 -13.35
CA GLU A 95 -1.25 14.41 -14.16
C GLU A 95 -1.97 13.27 -13.40
N LEU A 96 -1.22 12.38 -12.76
CA LEU A 96 -1.78 11.26 -12.00
C LEU A 96 -2.53 11.72 -10.74
N LEU A 97 -1.98 12.70 -10.02
CA LEU A 97 -2.64 13.30 -8.84
C LEU A 97 -3.94 14.02 -9.21
N GLU A 98 -3.99 14.70 -10.37
CA GLU A 98 -5.21 15.34 -10.88
C GLU A 98 -6.30 14.30 -11.18
N LYS A 99 -5.95 13.17 -11.79
CA LYS A 99 -6.91 12.07 -12.03
C LYS A 99 -7.37 11.42 -10.73
N LEU A 100 -6.46 11.19 -9.80
CA LEU A 100 -6.77 10.64 -8.47
C LEU A 100 -7.63 11.58 -7.62
N ALA A 101 -7.62 12.89 -7.89
CA ALA A 101 -8.55 13.81 -7.23
C ALA A 101 -10.01 13.55 -7.61
N THR A 102 -10.26 12.98 -8.79
CA THR A 102 -11.61 12.61 -9.26
C THR A 102 -11.96 11.14 -9.07
N ASP A 103 -10.96 10.27 -8.95
CA ASP A 103 -11.11 8.83 -8.80
C ASP A 103 -10.06 8.28 -7.82
N ALA A 104 -10.26 8.59 -6.55
CA ALA A 104 -9.30 8.35 -5.48
C ALA A 104 -9.01 6.87 -5.23
N ASP A 105 -9.98 5.99 -5.51
CA ASP A 105 -9.89 4.54 -5.28
C ASP A 105 -9.26 3.79 -6.48
N ASN A 106 -8.90 4.51 -7.55
CA ASN A 106 -8.34 3.91 -8.76
C ASN A 106 -6.94 3.31 -8.50
N CYS A 107 -6.90 2.00 -8.32
CA CYS A 107 -5.68 1.26 -8.04
C CYS A 107 -4.59 1.46 -9.09
N GLU A 108 -4.93 1.43 -10.39
CA GLU A 108 -3.95 1.56 -11.46
C GLU A 108 -3.26 2.93 -11.43
N LEU A 109 -4.05 3.99 -11.17
CA LEU A 109 -3.52 5.34 -11.01
C LEU A 109 -2.67 5.48 -9.74
N GLN A 110 -3.08 4.88 -8.62
CA GLN A 110 -2.28 4.85 -7.38
C GLN A 110 -0.92 4.16 -7.61
N ILE A 111 -0.91 3.01 -8.29
CA ILE A 111 0.32 2.27 -8.63
C ILE A 111 1.21 3.08 -9.58
N ALA A 112 0.62 3.70 -10.61
CA ALA A 112 1.35 4.55 -11.54
C ALA A 112 1.99 5.74 -10.81
N LEU A 113 1.25 6.39 -9.89
CA LEU A 113 1.75 7.52 -9.12
C LEU A 113 2.93 7.10 -8.24
N ARG A 114 2.81 5.97 -7.53
CA ARG A 114 3.89 5.40 -6.71
C ARG A 114 5.14 5.13 -7.55
N THR A 115 4.96 4.50 -8.71
CA THR A 115 6.05 4.14 -9.62
C THR A 115 6.80 5.37 -10.10
N GLU A 116 6.05 6.40 -10.51
CA GLU A 116 6.64 7.65 -10.99
C GLU A 116 7.32 8.44 -9.86
N HIS A 117 6.73 8.44 -8.66
CA HIS A 117 7.36 9.05 -7.49
C HIS A 117 8.66 8.34 -7.07
N GLU A 118 8.71 7.01 -7.15
CA GLU A 118 9.97 6.27 -6.94
C GLU A 118 11.00 6.54 -8.04
N ARG A 119 10.56 6.78 -9.28
CA ARG A 119 11.43 7.26 -10.35
C ARG A 119 12.03 8.64 -10.02
N LEU A 120 11.24 9.59 -9.51
CA LEU A 120 11.74 10.88 -9.03
C LEU A 120 12.83 10.71 -7.96
N LYS A 121 12.55 9.90 -6.94
CA LYS A 121 13.51 9.60 -5.87
C LYS A 121 14.81 9.00 -6.39
N LYS A 122 14.74 8.09 -7.37
CA LYS A 122 15.94 7.53 -8.03
C LYS A 122 16.74 8.60 -8.77
N LEU A 123 16.08 9.49 -9.51
CA LEU A 123 16.72 10.59 -10.24
C LEU A 123 17.41 11.60 -9.31
N PHE A 124 16.81 11.86 -8.15
CA PHE A 124 17.43 12.72 -7.13
C PHE A 124 18.60 12.04 -6.43
N LYS A 125 18.48 10.76 -6.08
CA LYS A 125 19.58 9.97 -5.50
C LYS A 125 20.77 9.84 -6.45
N SER A 126 20.53 9.84 -7.76
CA SER A 126 21.61 9.80 -8.76
C SER A 126 22.25 11.17 -9.06
N GLN A 127 21.83 12.25 -8.40
CA GLN A 127 22.50 13.56 -8.53
C GLN A 127 23.87 13.52 -7.85
N GLU A 128 24.92 13.99 -8.54
CA GLU A 128 26.25 14.14 -7.93
C GLU A 128 26.35 15.38 -7.04
N ASN A 129 25.50 16.38 -7.28
CA ASN A 129 25.49 17.62 -6.51
C ASN A 129 24.77 17.43 -5.17
N HIS A 130 25.55 17.39 -4.08
CA HIS A 130 25.03 17.25 -2.72
C HIS A 130 23.99 18.32 -2.35
N LYS A 131 24.14 19.57 -2.81
CA LYS A 131 23.17 20.63 -2.51
C LYS A 131 21.80 20.35 -3.14
N LEU A 132 21.77 19.74 -4.33
CA LEU A 132 20.52 19.33 -4.98
C LEU A 132 19.87 18.16 -4.24
N GLN A 133 20.68 17.20 -3.78
CA GLN A 133 20.17 16.09 -2.96
C GLN A 133 19.57 16.59 -1.65
N GLU A 134 20.25 17.49 -0.96
CA GLU A 134 19.80 18.10 0.29
C GLU A 134 18.51 18.92 0.10
N GLY A 135 18.45 19.75 -0.94
CA GLY A 135 17.26 20.52 -1.29
C GLY A 135 16.04 19.66 -1.58
N TRP A 136 16.22 18.51 -2.25
CA TRP A 136 15.15 17.52 -2.42
C TRP A 136 14.77 16.84 -1.11
N LEU A 137 15.76 16.42 -0.31
CA LEU A 137 15.53 15.73 0.95
C LEU A 137 14.71 16.59 1.92
N MET A 138 14.99 17.89 2.01
CA MET A 138 14.20 18.82 2.81
C MET A 138 12.73 18.85 2.39
N LYS A 139 12.46 19.00 1.08
CA LYS A 139 11.09 19.03 0.54
C LYS A 139 10.35 17.71 0.77
N TYR A 140 11.06 16.60 0.61
CA TYR A 140 10.52 15.28 0.90
C TYR A 140 10.21 15.11 2.38
N ALA A 141 11.11 15.58 3.26
CA ALA A 141 10.89 15.55 4.71
C ALA A 141 9.67 16.39 5.12
N ASP A 142 9.52 17.61 4.58
CA ASP A 142 8.36 18.48 4.82
C ASP A 142 7.05 17.80 4.43
N MET A 143 7.00 17.16 3.26
CA MET A 143 5.86 16.35 2.83
C MET A 143 5.56 15.21 3.81
N MET A 144 6.59 14.45 4.20
CA MET A 144 6.44 13.31 5.10
C MET A 144 6.01 13.71 6.52
N LEU A 145 6.40 14.89 7.00
CA LEU A 145 5.95 15.42 8.29
C LEU A 145 4.43 15.64 8.30
N VAL A 146 3.85 16.05 7.17
CA VAL A 146 2.40 16.22 7.01
C VAL A 146 1.70 14.88 6.79
N MET A 147 2.24 14.00 5.93
CA MET A 147 1.58 12.75 5.55
C MET A 147 1.63 11.68 6.65
N ARG A 148 2.70 11.61 7.44
CA ARG A 148 2.87 10.57 8.47
C ARG A 148 1.70 10.46 9.45
N PRO A 149 1.21 11.54 10.10
CA PRO A 149 0.06 11.43 11.01
C PRO A 149 -1.23 10.98 10.29
N ILE A 150 -1.42 11.36 9.03
CA ILE A 150 -2.56 10.93 8.21
C ILE A 150 -2.52 9.42 7.99
N MET A 151 -1.38 8.91 7.51
CA MET A 151 -1.20 7.48 7.26
C MET A 151 -1.31 6.66 8.55
N LYS A 152 -0.71 7.14 9.65
CA LYS A 152 -0.83 6.48 10.96
C LYS A 152 -2.29 6.35 11.40
N LYS A 153 -3.04 7.46 11.40
CA LYS A 153 -4.46 7.47 11.77
C LYS A 153 -5.31 6.56 10.88
N SER A 154 -4.98 6.50 9.60
CA SER A 154 -5.65 5.62 8.64
C SER A 154 -5.40 4.14 8.95
N SER A 155 -4.13 3.78 9.22
CA SER A 155 -3.74 2.42 9.60
C SER A 155 -4.40 1.98 10.91
N GLU A 156 -4.41 2.83 11.94
CA GLU A 156 -5.07 2.55 13.23
C GLU A 156 -6.56 2.26 13.06
N LYS A 157 -7.27 3.09 12.26
CA LYS A 157 -8.68 2.86 11.94
C LYS A 157 -8.89 1.51 11.24
N PHE A 158 -8.03 1.19 10.28
CA PHE A 158 -8.10 -0.07 9.58
C PHE A 158 -7.83 -1.27 10.48
N HIS A 159 -6.83 -1.21 11.37
CA HIS A 159 -6.53 -2.31 12.30
C HIS A 159 -7.71 -2.56 13.26
N LEU A 160 -8.29 -1.49 13.82
CA LEU A 160 -9.47 -1.61 14.68
C LEU A 160 -10.66 -2.21 13.94
N TRP A 161 -10.91 -1.74 12.71
CA TRP A 161 -11.96 -2.28 11.85
C TRP A 161 -11.71 -3.76 11.55
N LEU A 162 -10.48 -4.14 11.18
CA LEU A 162 -10.13 -5.52 10.84
C LEU A 162 -10.33 -6.45 12.03
N ALA A 163 -9.88 -6.06 13.23
CA ALA A 163 -10.11 -6.83 14.45
C ALA A 163 -11.61 -7.06 14.69
N THR A 164 -12.42 -6.00 14.59
CA THR A 164 -13.87 -6.06 14.83
C THR A 164 -14.58 -6.95 13.80
N THR A 165 -14.21 -6.80 12.53
CA THR A 165 -14.79 -7.57 11.41
C THR A 165 -14.45 -9.06 11.53
N VAL A 166 -13.18 -9.39 11.79
CA VAL A 166 -12.75 -10.79 11.94
C VAL A 166 -13.37 -11.42 13.19
N GLN A 167 -13.48 -10.68 14.30
CA GLN A 167 -14.17 -11.17 15.49
C GLN A 167 -15.65 -11.47 15.21
N THR A 168 -16.32 -10.59 14.48
CA THR A 168 -17.73 -10.77 14.09
C THR A 168 -17.89 -12.00 13.20
N PHE A 169 -16.99 -12.18 12.23
CA PHE A 169 -16.93 -13.38 11.40
C PHE A 169 -16.78 -14.65 12.24
N ILE A 170 -15.76 -14.72 13.13
CA ILE A 170 -15.52 -15.89 13.99
C ILE A 170 -16.74 -16.20 14.87
N ASN A 171 -17.41 -15.17 15.41
CA ASN A 171 -18.60 -15.34 16.25
C ASN A 171 -19.82 -15.85 15.48
N SER A 172 -19.86 -15.68 14.15
CA SER A 172 -20.94 -16.17 13.29
C SER A 172 -20.79 -17.64 12.87
N LEU A 173 -19.60 -18.23 13.06
CA LEU A 173 -19.31 -19.60 12.67
C LEU A 173 -19.88 -20.61 13.68
N ASP A 174 -20.42 -21.71 13.16
CA ASP A 174 -20.74 -22.90 13.95
C ASP A 174 -19.47 -23.74 14.25
N ALA A 175 -19.64 -24.92 14.85
CA ALA A 175 -18.50 -25.77 15.22
C ALA A 175 -17.67 -26.23 14.01
N ASN A 176 -18.34 -26.59 12.91
CA ASN A 176 -17.67 -27.04 11.69
C ASN A 176 -16.97 -25.86 11.01
N GLY A 177 -17.64 -24.72 10.90
CA GLY A 177 -17.07 -23.50 10.33
C GLY A 177 -15.83 -23.02 11.10
N LYS A 178 -15.81 -23.15 12.43
CA LYS A 178 -14.61 -22.84 13.22
C LYS A 178 -13.45 -23.78 12.92
N GLN A 179 -13.72 -25.07 12.72
CA GLN A 179 -12.70 -26.04 12.34
C GLN A 179 -12.13 -25.74 10.93
N GLU A 180 -12.98 -25.35 9.99
CA GLU A 180 -12.58 -24.99 8.63
C GLU A 180 -11.77 -23.67 8.55
N ASN A 181 -11.91 -22.80 9.55
CA ASN A 181 -11.27 -21.48 9.59
C ASN A 181 -10.28 -21.34 10.77
N ASP A 182 -9.70 -22.45 11.22
CA ASP A 182 -8.74 -22.49 12.35
C ASP A 182 -7.56 -21.53 12.15
N ASP A 183 -7.13 -21.33 10.89
CA ASP A 183 -6.09 -20.40 10.51
C ASP A 183 -6.43 -18.93 10.83
N ILE A 184 -7.66 -18.50 10.53
CA ILE A 184 -8.19 -17.17 10.86
C ILE A 184 -8.33 -17.01 12.37
N LEU A 185 -8.80 -18.05 13.07
CA LEU A 185 -8.92 -18.03 14.54
C LEU A 185 -7.55 -17.83 15.19
N HIS A 186 -6.56 -18.63 14.79
CA HIS A 186 -5.20 -18.54 15.32
C HIS A 186 -4.52 -17.21 14.99
N TRP A 187 -4.77 -16.66 13.81
CA TRP A 187 -4.32 -15.31 13.46
C TRP A 187 -4.97 -14.24 14.35
N TYR A 188 -6.29 -14.32 14.56
CA TYR A 188 -7.02 -13.33 15.35
C TYR A 188 -6.57 -13.29 16.81
N GLU A 189 -6.27 -14.44 17.41
CA GLU A 189 -5.73 -14.52 18.78
C GLU A 189 -4.41 -13.77 18.96
N LYS A 190 -3.58 -13.73 17.90
CA LYS A 190 -2.34 -12.95 17.86
C LYS A 190 -2.66 -11.47 17.64
N PHE A 191 -3.45 -11.16 16.61
CA PHE A 191 -3.75 -9.80 16.21
C PHE A 191 -4.46 -9.00 17.30
N ALA A 192 -5.43 -9.59 18.00
CA ALA A 192 -6.21 -8.91 19.03
C ALA A 192 -5.40 -8.54 20.29
N LYS A 193 -4.22 -9.12 20.48
CA LYS A 193 -3.32 -8.85 21.62
C LYS A 193 -2.14 -7.98 21.25
N GLU A 194 -1.95 -7.68 19.97
CA GLU A 194 -0.81 -6.92 19.47
C GLU A 194 -1.03 -5.42 19.70
N ASP A 195 -0.07 -4.74 20.32
CA ASP A 195 -0.09 -3.31 20.62
C ASP A 195 0.96 -2.50 19.85
N ASP A 196 1.92 -3.16 19.21
CA ASP A 196 2.89 -2.51 18.34
C ASP A 196 2.30 -2.24 16.94
N ASP A 197 2.22 -0.96 16.57
CA ASP A 197 1.66 -0.50 15.29
C ASP A 197 2.33 -1.19 14.07
N ILE A 198 3.65 -1.39 14.13
CA ILE A 198 4.41 -2.01 13.03
C ILE A 198 4.04 -3.49 12.93
N ARG A 199 3.97 -4.18 14.07
CA ARG A 199 3.63 -5.60 14.11
C ARG A 199 2.17 -5.84 13.73
N GLN A 200 1.23 -4.98 14.13
CA GLN A 200 -0.14 -5.02 13.64
C GLN A 200 -0.20 -4.90 12.12
N HIS A 201 0.59 -3.99 11.53
CA HIS A 201 0.63 -3.85 10.07
C HIS A 201 1.16 -5.11 9.39
N ILE A 202 2.20 -5.75 9.94
CA ILE A 202 2.71 -7.02 9.43
C ILE A 202 1.63 -8.10 9.53
N LEU A 203 0.94 -8.20 10.67
CA LEU A 203 -0.14 -9.16 10.85
C LEU A 203 -1.31 -8.92 9.88
N ALA A 204 -1.62 -7.67 9.53
CA ALA A 204 -2.60 -7.37 8.49
C ALA A 204 -2.18 -7.89 7.11
N ILE A 205 -0.88 -7.85 6.78
CA ILE A 205 -0.35 -8.46 5.55
C ILE A 205 -0.41 -9.99 5.65
N GLU A 206 -0.04 -10.57 6.80
CA GLU A 206 -0.15 -12.01 7.05
C GLU A 206 -1.60 -12.50 6.89
N PHE A 207 -2.59 -11.71 7.34
CA PHE A 207 -4.02 -12.01 7.16
C PHE A 207 -4.38 -12.19 5.69
N MET A 208 -3.91 -11.30 4.81
CA MET A 208 -4.16 -11.40 3.37
C MET A 208 -3.54 -12.68 2.77
N GLY A 209 -2.47 -13.20 3.39
CA GLY A 209 -1.82 -14.44 3.02
C GLY A 209 -2.59 -15.71 3.40
N LEU A 210 -3.62 -15.62 4.24
CA LEU A 210 -4.45 -16.77 4.64
C LEU A 210 -5.43 -17.21 3.55
N PHE A 211 -5.61 -16.43 2.49
CA PHE A 211 -6.65 -16.64 1.47
C PHE A 211 -6.07 -16.98 0.09
N PRO A 212 -5.33 -18.10 -0.05
CA PRO A 212 -4.60 -18.39 -1.28
C PRO A 212 -5.52 -18.71 -2.47
N ASP A 213 -6.76 -19.14 -2.25
CA ASP A 213 -7.70 -19.52 -3.30
C ASP A 213 -8.51 -18.32 -3.80
N GLU A 214 -8.80 -17.37 -2.91
CA GLU A 214 -9.53 -16.14 -3.20
C GLU A 214 -8.61 -15.06 -3.80
N ARG A 215 -7.35 -15.03 -3.38
CA ARG A 215 -6.39 -13.99 -3.74
C ARG A 215 -6.19 -13.83 -5.25
N PRO A 216 -6.06 -14.89 -6.08
CA PRO A 216 -5.96 -14.75 -7.53
C PRO A 216 -7.16 -14.01 -8.14
N ILE A 217 -8.35 -14.19 -7.58
CA ILE A 217 -9.58 -13.51 -8.03
C ILE A 217 -9.51 -12.02 -7.67
N LEU A 218 -9.10 -11.70 -6.44
CA LEU A 218 -9.00 -10.31 -5.96
C LEU A 218 -7.88 -9.51 -6.66
N GLU A 219 -6.74 -10.14 -6.90
CA GLU A 219 -5.58 -9.51 -7.55
C GLU A 219 -5.83 -9.13 -9.02
N THR A 220 -6.89 -9.65 -9.65
CA THR A 220 -7.31 -9.18 -10.99
C THR A 220 -7.84 -7.75 -10.99
N LYS A 221 -8.47 -7.31 -9.89
CA LYS A 221 -9.03 -5.94 -9.75
C LYS A 221 -7.95 -4.91 -9.46
N CYS A 222 -6.90 -5.34 -8.79
CA CYS A 222 -5.80 -4.49 -8.37
C CYS A 222 -4.59 -5.39 -8.12
N LYS A 223 -3.51 -5.22 -8.89
CA LYS A 223 -2.23 -5.87 -8.58
C LYS A 223 -1.56 -5.12 -7.43
N ILE A 224 -2.17 -5.07 -6.24
CA ILE A 224 -1.35 -4.95 -5.04
C ILE A 224 -0.58 -6.25 -5.00
N GLN A 225 0.62 -6.25 -5.58
CA GLN A 225 1.57 -7.29 -5.26
C GLN A 225 1.78 -7.17 -3.76
N PHE A 226 1.22 -8.10 -2.99
CA PHE A 226 1.75 -8.46 -1.68
C PHE A 226 3.12 -9.11 -1.94
N ALA A 227 4.05 -8.31 -2.45
CA ALA A 227 5.45 -8.66 -2.50
C ALA A 227 5.98 -8.32 -1.12
N ASN A 228 6.57 -9.32 -0.46
CA ASN A 228 7.36 -9.19 0.77
C ASN A 228 8.65 -8.35 0.55
N ASN A 229 8.60 -7.33 -0.30
CA ASN A 229 9.75 -6.53 -0.70
C ASN A 229 9.49 -5.06 -0.34
N PHE A 230 9.65 -4.75 0.94
CA PHE A 230 10.01 -3.41 1.41
C PHE A 230 11.47 -3.42 1.86
#